data_AF-A0A8T5LP92-F1
#
_entry.id   AF-A0A8T5LP92-F1
#
_cell.length_a   1.000
_cell.length_b   1.000
_cell.length_c   1.000
_cell.angle_alpha   90.00
_cell.angle_beta   90.00
_cell.angle_gamma   90.00
#
_symmetry.space_group_name_H-M   'P 1'
#
loop_
_entity.id
_entity.type
_entity.pdbx_description
1 polymer ?
#
loop_
_entity_poly.entity_id
_entity_poly.type
_entity_poly.pdbx_seq_one_letter_code
_entity_poly.pdbx_strand_id
1 'polypeptide(L)'
;MIQKSAEELAKKQREISIAEFFEKNRHLLGFDNPRRSLLTAIKEAVDNALDACEEARILPEINVEIIQLGETRFRVIIEDNGPGIIKKQLPNIFAKLLYGSKFHKLSATRGQQGIGISAAVLYGQLTTGKPATIISKTGPDKTAHEFKLKIDTQNNKPQILGDEEKEWEGKDHGTKIEIDMEANYIKGRQSVDEYIKETAIVNPHCTIIYTNPEANQIIFPRATEELPPEPKEIKPHPYGVELGVLIKMLETTSATTLQQFLITEFVRVGAGTAKDICENSALLPKTKPKQLGREMAEKLYKGIQKTKIIAPPTDCISPIGDELLEKGLRKEINAEFYCSITRPASVYRGNPFVIEAALAYGGEQEKESTIRILRFANRVPLLYQQGACAITNAIQNTSWKSYGLQQSKTSLPSGPCTIIIHMSSVWVPFTSESKEALAHYPEIIKEIKLALQECGRKLASYVNKRKRIGEEAKKRSYIEKYIPHVAEALKEIIGFDEIEKKKIEDNLCEILEHTRGELEEISVDNPDYDPELAKIGQEEEDDEYQDEEKKEDKYINDAEEKEESNSKKKKPGQQTLI
;
A
#
# COMPACT_ATOMS: atom_id res chain seq x y z
N MET A 1 51.00 -8.71 24.59
CA MET A 1 49.95 -8.79 23.56
C MET A 1 50.50 -9.59 22.40
N ILE A 2 49.88 -10.69 21.99
CA ILE A 2 50.33 -11.45 20.81
C ILE A 2 49.86 -10.68 19.58
N GLN A 3 50.79 -10.03 18.88
CA GLN A 3 50.53 -9.40 17.59
C GLN A 3 50.29 -10.50 16.56
N LYS A 4 49.08 -10.53 15.99
CA LYS A 4 48.72 -11.44 14.89
C LYS A 4 49.29 -10.90 13.59
N SER A 5 49.87 -11.77 12.76
CA SER A 5 50.39 -11.36 11.46
C SER A 5 49.25 -11.06 10.48
N ALA A 6 49.53 -10.25 9.44
CA ALA A 6 48.55 -9.97 8.39
C ALA A 6 48.05 -11.25 7.70
N GLU A 7 48.92 -12.26 7.56
CA GLU A 7 48.58 -13.57 6.99
C GLU A 7 47.63 -14.39 7.89
N GLU A 8 47.81 -14.30 9.21
CA GLU A 8 46.89 -14.92 10.19
C GLU A 8 45.52 -14.22 10.22
N LEU A 9 45.49 -12.92 9.98
CA LEU A 9 44.24 -12.16 9.83
C LEU A 9 43.56 -12.47 8.49
N ALA A 10 44.32 -12.61 7.39
CA ALA A 10 43.81 -12.97 6.08
C ALA A 10 43.18 -14.38 6.06
N LYS A 11 43.80 -15.37 6.72
CA LYS A 11 43.23 -16.74 6.84
C LYS A 11 41.88 -16.78 7.58
N LYS A 12 41.50 -15.72 8.30
CA LYS A 12 40.20 -15.61 8.98
C LYS A 12 39.13 -14.94 8.14
N GLN A 13 39.49 -14.33 7.01
CA GLN A 13 38.51 -13.77 6.09
C GLN A 13 37.73 -14.92 5.44
N ARG A 14 36.40 -14.85 5.53
CA ARG A 14 35.49 -15.83 4.94
C ARG A 14 34.42 -15.08 4.17
N GLU A 15 34.12 -15.58 2.98
CA GLU A 15 32.92 -15.18 2.24
C GLU A 15 31.71 -15.85 2.89
N ILE A 16 30.59 -15.12 2.94
CA ILE A 16 29.31 -15.64 3.42
C ILE A 16 28.33 -15.65 2.26
N SER A 17 27.46 -16.65 2.23
CA SER A 17 26.40 -16.71 1.23
C SER A 17 25.36 -15.62 1.51
N ILE A 18 24.58 -15.25 0.48
CA ILE A 18 23.44 -14.33 0.62
C ILE A 18 22.41 -14.88 1.63
N ALA A 19 22.18 -16.19 1.61
CA ALA A 19 21.25 -16.82 2.55
C ALA A 19 21.77 -16.78 3.98
N GLU A 20 23.08 -16.99 4.18
CA GLU A 20 23.71 -16.85 5.50
C GLU A 20 23.70 -15.39 5.99
N PHE A 21 23.86 -14.43 5.08
CA PHE A 21 23.74 -13.01 5.40
C PHE A 21 22.35 -12.67 5.93
N PHE A 22 21.29 -13.15 5.27
CA PHE A 22 19.91 -12.90 5.68
C PHE A 22 19.48 -13.70 6.90
N GLU A 23 20.00 -14.91 7.08
CA GLU A 23 19.84 -15.69 8.31
C GLU A 23 20.34 -14.90 9.53
N LYS A 24 21.49 -14.21 9.40
CA LYS A 24 22.03 -13.33 10.44
C LYS A 24 21.31 -11.99 10.55
N ASN A 25 20.73 -11.49 9.45
CA ASN A 25 20.13 -10.16 9.36
C ASN A 25 18.64 -10.19 8.98
N ARG A 26 17.85 -10.99 9.71
CA ARG A 26 16.41 -11.20 9.46
C ARG A 26 15.58 -9.91 9.42
N HIS A 27 15.99 -8.90 10.20
CA HIS A 27 15.34 -7.59 10.23
C HIS A 27 15.35 -6.86 8.88
N LEU A 28 16.37 -7.09 8.03
CA LEU A 28 16.44 -6.51 6.68
C LEU A 28 15.36 -7.06 5.74
N LEU A 29 14.83 -8.26 6.05
CA LEU A 29 13.76 -8.91 5.30
C LEU A 29 12.37 -8.61 5.86
N GLY A 30 12.26 -7.75 6.89
CA GLY A 30 10.98 -7.49 7.55
C GLY A 30 10.54 -8.60 8.52
N PHE A 31 11.45 -9.48 8.92
CA PHE A 31 11.25 -10.52 9.94
C PHE A 31 11.99 -10.15 11.24
N ASP A 32 11.70 -8.94 11.74
CA ASP A 32 12.28 -8.36 12.96
C ASP A 32 11.56 -8.83 14.23
N ASN A 33 10.23 -8.86 14.21
CA ASN A 33 9.39 -9.27 15.34
C ASN A 33 8.34 -10.32 14.93
N PRO A 34 7.83 -11.15 15.86
CA PRO A 34 6.87 -12.22 15.54
C PRO A 34 5.54 -11.73 14.94
N ARG A 35 5.05 -10.54 15.33
CA ARG A 35 3.80 -9.95 14.81
C ARG A 35 3.94 -9.62 13.32
N ARG A 36 5.00 -8.90 12.99
CA ARG A 36 5.33 -8.43 11.64
C ARG A 36 5.75 -9.60 10.75
N SER A 37 6.40 -10.62 11.30
CA SER A 37 6.81 -11.81 10.57
C SER A 37 5.63 -12.55 9.91
N LEU A 38 4.49 -12.67 10.61
CA LEU A 38 3.27 -13.27 10.06
C LEU A 38 2.75 -12.47 8.87
N LEU A 39 2.59 -11.16 9.07
CA LEU A 39 2.09 -10.25 8.06
C LEU A 39 3.03 -10.18 6.84
N THR A 40 4.35 -10.11 7.04
CA THR A 40 5.33 -10.12 5.94
C THR A 40 5.22 -11.40 5.10
N ALA A 41 5.07 -12.56 5.74
CA ALA A 41 4.93 -13.82 5.01
C ALA A 41 3.65 -13.89 4.16
N ILE A 42 2.53 -13.47 4.74
CA ILE A 42 1.23 -13.41 4.03
C ILE A 42 1.28 -12.39 2.90
N LYS A 43 1.83 -11.20 3.17
CA LYS A 43 2.00 -10.13 2.17
C LYS A 43 2.77 -10.62 0.95
N GLU A 44 3.93 -11.23 1.16
CA GLU A 44 4.75 -11.74 0.05
C GLU A 44 4.08 -12.92 -0.69
N ALA A 45 3.29 -13.75 -0.01
CA ALA A 45 2.57 -14.85 -0.67
C ALA A 45 1.37 -14.34 -1.50
N VAL A 46 0.55 -13.46 -0.93
CA VAL A 46 -0.63 -12.87 -1.60
C VAL A 46 -0.20 -12.00 -2.79
N ASP A 47 0.83 -11.17 -2.65
CA ASP A 47 1.34 -10.34 -3.74
C ASP A 47 1.84 -11.19 -4.92
N ASN A 48 2.50 -12.33 -4.65
CA ASN A 48 2.95 -13.24 -5.70
C ASN A 48 1.80 -14.00 -6.36
N ALA A 49 0.78 -14.40 -5.60
CA ALA A 49 -0.44 -15.02 -6.13
C ALA A 49 -1.19 -14.06 -7.07
N LEU A 50 -1.39 -12.80 -6.65
CA LEU A 50 -2.00 -11.76 -7.47
C LEU A 50 -1.22 -11.52 -8.76
N ASP A 51 0.09 -11.34 -8.67
CA ASP A 51 0.94 -11.12 -9.84
C ASP A 51 0.88 -12.32 -10.81
N ALA A 52 0.88 -13.57 -10.31
CA ALA A 52 0.81 -14.77 -11.14
C ALA A 52 -0.53 -14.89 -11.88
N CYS A 53 -1.64 -14.56 -11.23
CA CYS A 53 -2.97 -14.56 -11.84
C CYS A 53 -3.08 -13.45 -12.90
N GLU A 54 -2.64 -12.23 -12.59
CA GLU A 54 -2.69 -11.09 -13.49
C GLU A 54 -1.82 -11.28 -14.75
N GLU A 55 -0.61 -11.81 -14.59
CA GLU A 55 0.29 -12.15 -15.71
C GLU A 55 -0.31 -13.23 -16.62
N ALA A 56 -1.05 -14.19 -16.06
CA ALA A 56 -1.76 -15.23 -16.81
C ALA A 56 -3.13 -14.79 -17.35
N ARG A 57 -3.56 -13.55 -17.07
CA ARG A 57 -4.90 -13.03 -17.40
C ARG A 57 -6.04 -13.87 -16.81
N ILE A 58 -5.85 -14.38 -15.60
CA ILE A 58 -6.84 -15.13 -14.81
C ILE A 58 -7.39 -14.20 -13.72
N LEU A 59 -8.72 -14.21 -13.50
CA LEU A 59 -9.33 -13.48 -12.39
C LEU A 59 -8.90 -14.12 -11.07
N PRO A 60 -8.20 -13.39 -10.18
CA PRO A 60 -7.62 -14.00 -8.99
C PRO A 60 -8.69 -14.47 -8.00
N GLU A 61 -8.51 -15.69 -7.52
CA GLU A 61 -9.19 -16.27 -6.36
C GLU A 61 -8.12 -16.79 -5.42
N ILE A 62 -7.98 -16.14 -4.28
CA ILE A 62 -6.92 -16.41 -3.31
C ILE A 62 -7.55 -16.85 -2.00
N ASN A 63 -7.18 -18.04 -1.54
CA ASN A 63 -7.53 -18.52 -0.22
C ASN A 63 -6.33 -18.34 0.72
N VAL A 64 -6.56 -17.65 1.84
CA VAL A 64 -5.58 -17.40 2.90
C VAL A 64 -6.11 -18.02 4.18
N GLU A 65 -5.39 -18.97 4.73
CA GLU A 65 -5.77 -19.67 5.97
C GLU A 65 -4.61 -19.62 6.96
N ILE A 66 -4.92 -19.24 8.20
CA ILE A 66 -3.96 -19.20 9.30
C ILE A 66 -4.45 -20.15 10.38
N ILE A 67 -3.70 -21.21 10.64
CA ILE A 67 -4.04 -22.21 11.65
C ILE A 67 -3.09 -22.06 12.83
N GLN A 68 -3.63 -21.86 14.03
CA GLN A 68 -2.82 -21.87 15.25
C GLN A 68 -2.45 -23.30 15.65
N LEU A 69 -1.15 -23.62 15.65
CA LEU A 69 -0.62 -24.93 16.02
C LEU A 69 -0.16 -24.99 17.49
N GLY A 70 0.01 -23.84 18.13
CA GLY A 70 0.41 -23.67 19.53
C GLY A 70 0.45 -22.19 19.90
N GLU A 71 0.90 -21.85 21.10
CA GLU A 71 0.87 -20.46 21.61
C GLU A 71 1.55 -19.46 20.67
N THR A 72 2.76 -19.77 20.18
CA THR A 72 3.53 -18.90 19.29
C THR A 72 3.73 -19.49 17.90
N ARG A 73 3.02 -20.55 17.53
CA ARG A 73 3.25 -21.29 16.28
C ARG A 73 2.01 -21.30 15.41
N PHE A 74 2.20 -20.89 14.16
CA PHE A 74 1.14 -20.79 13.18
C PHE A 74 1.53 -21.53 11.90
N ARG A 75 0.54 -22.11 11.25
CA ARG A 75 0.63 -22.60 9.88
C ARG A 75 -0.09 -21.61 8.98
N VAL A 76 0.65 -21.08 8.03
CA VAL A 76 0.17 -20.13 7.04
C VAL A 76 0.01 -20.86 5.72
N ILE A 77 -1.21 -20.87 5.19
CA ILE A 77 -1.59 -21.52 3.95
C ILE A 77 -2.09 -20.45 2.99
N ILE A 78 -1.49 -20.37 1.81
CA ILE A 78 -1.97 -19.53 0.72
C ILE A 78 -2.16 -20.41 -0.49
N GLU A 79 -3.34 -20.34 -1.10
CA GLU A 79 -3.70 -21.04 -2.31
C GLU A 79 -4.23 -20.05 -3.35
N ASP A 80 -3.73 -20.16 -4.57
CA ASP A 80 -4.15 -19.36 -5.72
C ASP A 80 -4.72 -20.22 -6.85
N ASN A 81 -5.54 -19.60 -7.69
CA ASN A 81 -6.03 -20.17 -8.96
C ASN A 81 -5.17 -19.72 -10.16
N GLY A 82 -3.90 -19.39 -9.95
CA GLY A 82 -3.00 -18.96 -11.01
C GLY A 82 -2.61 -20.09 -11.98
N PRO A 83 -1.69 -19.85 -12.92
CA PRO A 83 -1.31 -20.83 -13.95
C PRO A 83 -0.53 -22.05 -13.41
N GLY A 84 -0.20 -22.05 -12.12
CA GLY A 84 0.75 -22.99 -11.52
C GLY A 84 2.20 -22.73 -11.95
N ILE A 85 3.12 -23.50 -11.36
CA ILE A 85 4.56 -23.38 -11.54
C ILE A 85 5.10 -24.70 -12.08
N ILE A 86 5.93 -24.62 -13.12
CA ILE A 86 6.58 -25.78 -13.72
C ILE A 86 7.49 -26.46 -12.68
N LYS A 87 7.41 -27.80 -12.61
CA LYS A 87 8.18 -28.66 -11.68
C LYS A 87 9.65 -28.24 -11.51
N LYS A 88 10.34 -27.95 -12.62
CA LYS A 88 11.76 -27.58 -12.62
C LYS A 88 12.07 -26.22 -11.94
N GLN A 89 11.10 -25.31 -11.92
CA GLN A 89 11.27 -23.96 -11.36
C GLN A 89 10.84 -23.86 -9.89
N LEU A 90 9.95 -24.74 -9.43
CA LEU A 90 9.43 -24.76 -8.06
C LEU A 90 10.52 -24.63 -6.99
N PRO A 91 11.58 -25.47 -6.97
CA PRO A 91 12.61 -25.35 -5.94
C PRO A 91 13.36 -24.01 -5.98
N ASN A 92 13.59 -23.45 -7.16
CA ASN A 92 14.34 -22.19 -7.28
C ASN A 92 13.50 -20.98 -6.86
N ILE A 93 12.19 -20.97 -7.09
CA ILE A 93 11.33 -19.84 -6.73
C ILE A 93 11.16 -19.74 -5.21
N PHE A 94 10.95 -20.89 -4.54
CA PHE A 94 10.64 -20.92 -3.11
C PHE A 94 11.84 -21.13 -2.20
N ALA A 95 12.94 -21.68 -2.71
CA ALA A 95 14.09 -22.06 -1.89
C ALA A 95 15.45 -21.57 -2.43
N LYS A 96 15.44 -20.44 -3.15
CA LYS A 96 16.67 -19.74 -3.58
C LYS A 96 16.46 -18.23 -3.52
N LEU A 97 17.28 -17.55 -2.71
CA LEU A 97 17.21 -16.10 -2.59
C LEU A 97 17.81 -15.41 -3.81
N LEU A 98 17.26 -14.24 -4.15
CA LEU A 98 17.60 -13.45 -5.35
C LEU A 98 17.35 -14.22 -6.66
N TYR A 99 16.25 -14.99 -6.72
CA TYR A 99 15.83 -15.72 -7.90
C TYR A 99 14.43 -15.27 -8.34
N GLY A 100 14.25 -15.00 -9.63
CA GLY A 100 12.99 -14.46 -10.14
C GLY A 100 13.14 -13.81 -11.52
N SER A 101 12.01 -13.58 -12.18
CA SER A 101 11.91 -12.95 -13.50
C SER A 101 11.91 -11.42 -13.46
N LYS A 102 11.68 -10.82 -12.27
CA LYS A 102 11.37 -9.38 -12.11
C LYS A 102 12.61 -8.46 -11.95
N PHE A 103 13.83 -8.98 -11.89
CA PHE A 103 15.06 -8.19 -11.62
C PHE A 103 15.48 -7.23 -12.74
N HIS A 104 15.14 -7.57 -13.98
CA HIS A 104 15.62 -6.85 -15.15
C HIS A 104 14.52 -6.04 -15.85
N LYS A 105 13.26 -6.26 -15.45
CA LYS A 105 12.08 -5.63 -16.04
C LYS A 105 11.81 -4.29 -15.34
N LEU A 106 11.89 -3.19 -16.10
CA LEU A 106 11.41 -1.88 -15.66
C LEU A 106 9.93 -1.74 -16.02
N SER A 107 9.07 -2.36 -15.21
CA SER A 107 7.60 -2.20 -15.24
C SER A 107 7.06 -2.17 -13.82
N ALA A 108 5.88 -1.58 -13.60
CA ALA A 108 5.23 -1.62 -12.29
C ALA A 108 4.89 -3.06 -11.89
N THR A 109 5.39 -3.51 -10.73
CA THR A 109 5.09 -4.80 -10.10
C THR A 109 4.95 -4.64 -8.59
N ARG A 110 4.28 -5.58 -7.91
CA ARG A 110 4.18 -5.63 -6.45
C ARG A 110 5.54 -5.99 -5.82
N GLY A 111 6.18 -7.05 -6.36
CA GLY A 111 7.52 -7.49 -5.97
C GLY A 111 8.64 -7.00 -6.90
N GLN A 112 9.74 -6.45 -6.33
CA GLN A 112 10.89 -5.93 -7.10
C GLN A 112 12.17 -6.78 -7.02
N GLN A 113 12.38 -7.55 -5.95
CA GLN A 113 13.72 -8.05 -5.59
C GLN A 113 13.86 -9.58 -5.59
N GLY A 114 12.81 -10.35 -5.89
CA GLY A 114 12.90 -11.83 -5.92
C GLY A 114 13.43 -12.48 -4.63
N ILE A 115 13.14 -11.86 -3.47
CA ILE A 115 13.54 -12.33 -2.12
C ILE A 115 12.33 -12.77 -1.32
N GLY A 116 11.17 -12.16 -1.54
CA GLY A 116 9.99 -12.22 -0.68
C GLY A 116 9.60 -13.59 -0.15
N ILE A 117 9.08 -14.45 -1.03
CA ILE A 117 8.57 -15.75 -0.60
C ILE A 117 9.66 -16.70 -0.09
N SER A 118 10.86 -16.64 -0.68
CA SER A 118 12.02 -17.39 -0.18
C SER A 118 12.46 -16.95 1.22
N ALA A 119 12.28 -15.67 1.57
CA ALA A 119 12.52 -15.17 2.93
C ALA A 119 11.49 -15.71 3.93
N ALA A 120 10.23 -15.84 3.55
CA ALA A 120 9.20 -16.47 4.39
C ALA A 120 9.51 -17.95 4.64
N VAL A 121 9.95 -18.68 3.61
CA VAL A 121 10.40 -20.08 3.73
C VAL A 121 11.64 -20.18 4.63
N LEU A 122 12.62 -19.29 4.47
CA LEU A 122 13.81 -19.24 5.33
C LEU A 122 13.41 -18.99 6.79
N TYR A 123 12.52 -18.03 7.04
CA TYR A 123 12.07 -17.71 8.40
C TYR A 123 11.31 -18.87 9.04
N GLY A 124 10.39 -19.52 8.32
CA GLY A 124 9.71 -20.73 8.79
C GLY A 124 10.70 -21.84 9.13
N GLN A 125 11.68 -22.09 8.25
CA GLN A 125 12.75 -23.07 8.50
C GLN A 125 13.58 -22.74 9.75
N LEU A 126 13.93 -21.48 9.96
CA LEU A 126 14.77 -21.07 11.10
C LEU A 126 14.02 -21.13 12.43
N THR A 127 12.72 -20.86 12.43
CA THR A 127 11.90 -20.82 13.64
C THR A 127 11.32 -22.17 14.04
N THR A 128 10.86 -22.97 13.08
CA THR A 128 10.22 -24.27 13.36
C THR A 128 11.07 -25.48 12.99
N GLY A 129 12.11 -25.29 12.17
CA GLY A 129 12.93 -26.39 11.64
C GLY A 129 12.23 -27.26 10.59
N LYS A 130 10.96 -26.98 10.26
CA LYS A 130 10.17 -27.76 9.31
C LYS A 130 10.38 -27.26 7.87
N PRO A 131 10.25 -28.14 6.87
CA PRO A 131 10.22 -27.70 5.47
C PRO A 131 8.91 -26.98 5.14
N ALA A 132 8.95 -26.09 4.15
CA ALA A 132 7.74 -25.59 3.51
C ALA A 132 7.17 -26.65 2.56
N THR A 133 5.84 -26.76 2.50
CA THR A 133 5.15 -27.67 1.57
C THR A 133 4.54 -26.84 0.45
N ILE A 134 4.87 -27.17 -0.80
CA ILE A 134 4.37 -26.47 -1.98
C ILE A 134 3.68 -27.48 -2.88
N ILE A 135 2.44 -27.22 -3.25
CA ILE A 135 1.69 -28.01 -4.23
C ILE A 135 1.45 -27.12 -5.44
N SER A 136 1.71 -27.61 -6.65
CA SER A 136 1.40 -26.85 -7.87
C SER A 136 0.91 -27.72 -9.00
N LYS A 137 -0.10 -27.22 -9.73
CA LYS A 137 -0.71 -27.87 -10.89
C LYS A 137 -0.76 -26.87 -12.05
N THR A 138 -0.29 -27.28 -13.23
CA THR A 138 -0.14 -26.38 -14.39
C THR A 138 -1.23 -26.53 -15.46
N GLY A 139 -2.28 -27.31 -15.18
CA GLY A 139 -3.39 -27.54 -16.11
C GLY A 139 -4.21 -28.77 -15.74
N PRO A 140 -5.45 -28.86 -16.24
CA PRO A 140 -6.44 -29.85 -15.80
C PRO A 140 -5.97 -31.30 -16.02
N ASP A 141 -5.32 -31.56 -17.15
CA ASP A 141 -4.84 -32.89 -17.55
C ASP A 141 -3.47 -33.28 -16.93
N LYS A 142 -2.92 -32.46 -16.05
CA LYS A 142 -1.60 -32.71 -15.44
C LYS A 142 -1.74 -33.09 -13.97
N THR A 143 -0.86 -33.96 -13.49
CA THR A 143 -0.77 -34.27 -12.06
C THR A 143 -0.22 -33.06 -11.30
N ALA A 144 -0.69 -32.87 -10.06
CA ALA A 144 -0.10 -31.86 -9.19
C ALA A 144 1.20 -32.41 -8.58
N HIS A 145 2.18 -31.55 -8.38
CA HIS A 145 3.43 -31.92 -7.72
C HIS A 145 3.49 -31.30 -6.33
N GLU A 146 3.68 -32.14 -5.31
CA GLU A 146 3.92 -31.73 -3.92
C GLU A 146 5.43 -31.79 -3.63
N PHE A 147 6.00 -30.66 -3.22
CA PHE A 147 7.40 -30.52 -2.83
C PHE A 147 7.52 -30.15 -1.37
N LYS A 148 8.45 -30.80 -0.66
CA LYS A 148 8.90 -30.39 0.68
C LYS A 148 10.28 -29.77 0.57
N LEU A 149 10.37 -28.46 0.77
CA LEU A 149 11.55 -27.67 0.48
C LEU A 149 12.19 -27.07 1.74
N LYS A 150 13.53 -27.06 1.75
CA LYS A 150 14.38 -26.27 2.64
C LYS A 150 15.38 -25.46 1.83
N ILE A 151 15.96 -24.45 2.47
CA ILE A 151 17.04 -23.63 1.92
C ILE A 151 18.35 -24.05 2.58
N ASP A 152 19.32 -24.44 1.76
CA ASP A 152 20.71 -24.55 2.18
C ASP A 152 21.31 -23.14 2.28
N THR A 153 21.44 -22.64 3.51
CA THR A 153 21.92 -21.29 3.76
C THR A 153 23.41 -21.11 3.47
N GLN A 154 24.20 -22.18 3.40
CA GLN A 154 25.63 -22.07 3.09
C GLN A 154 25.87 -21.86 1.60
N ASN A 155 25.08 -22.52 0.74
CA ASN A 155 25.26 -22.47 -0.70
C ASN A 155 24.20 -21.64 -1.45
N ASN A 156 23.18 -21.13 -0.75
CA ASN A 156 21.99 -20.51 -1.35
C ASN A 156 21.38 -21.39 -2.45
N LYS A 157 21.09 -22.65 -2.09
CA LYS A 157 20.51 -23.66 -2.99
C LYS A 157 19.29 -24.31 -2.36
N PRO A 158 18.32 -24.75 -3.18
CA PRO A 158 17.18 -25.49 -2.68
C PRO A 158 17.61 -26.90 -2.26
N GLN A 159 17.13 -27.32 -1.09
CA GLN A 159 17.21 -28.67 -0.57
C GLN A 159 15.83 -29.32 -0.65
N ILE A 160 15.69 -30.32 -1.52
CA ILE A 160 14.43 -31.04 -1.73
C ILE A 160 14.41 -32.24 -0.78
N LEU A 161 13.42 -32.29 0.12
CA LEU A 161 13.22 -33.40 1.06
C LEU A 161 12.15 -34.40 0.59
N GLY A 162 11.25 -33.97 -0.29
CA GLY A 162 10.22 -34.80 -0.91
C GLY A 162 9.75 -34.18 -2.22
N ASP A 163 9.44 -35.03 -3.19
CA ASP A 163 8.88 -34.73 -4.51
C ASP A 163 7.91 -35.88 -4.84
N GLU A 164 6.62 -35.62 -4.63
CA GLU A 164 5.56 -36.61 -4.81
C GLU A 164 4.51 -36.06 -5.79
N GLU A 165 3.92 -36.95 -6.60
CA GLU A 165 2.75 -36.60 -7.40
C GLU A 165 1.49 -36.80 -6.56
N LYS A 166 0.59 -35.81 -6.62
CA LYS A 166 -0.63 -35.78 -5.83
C LYS A 166 -1.82 -35.47 -6.74
N GLU A 167 -2.91 -36.19 -6.53
CA GLU A 167 -4.19 -35.80 -7.13
C GLU A 167 -4.76 -34.62 -6.36
N TRP A 168 -5.01 -33.52 -7.09
CA TRP A 168 -5.62 -32.32 -6.54
C TRP A 168 -7.01 -32.19 -7.16
N GLU A 169 -7.98 -32.83 -6.50
CA GLU A 169 -9.37 -32.86 -6.95
C GLU A 169 -9.99 -31.46 -6.91
N GLY A 170 -10.83 -31.13 -7.91
CA GLY A 170 -11.56 -29.86 -7.98
C GLY A 170 -10.72 -28.64 -8.38
N LYS A 171 -9.44 -28.80 -8.72
CA LYS A 171 -8.56 -27.72 -9.17
C LYS A 171 -7.96 -28.03 -10.53
N ASP A 172 -8.13 -27.13 -11.49
CA ASP A 172 -7.54 -27.28 -12.83
C ASP A 172 -6.08 -26.82 -12.86
N HIS A 173 -5.79 -25.69 -12.22
CA HIS A 173 -4.46 -25.11 -12.10
C HIS A 173 -4.38 -24.28 -10.81
N GLY A 174 -3.16 -24.03 -10.34
CA GLY A 174 -2.93 -23.21 -9.16
C GLY A 174 -1.65 -23.59 -8.41
N THR A 175 -1.36 -22.81 -7.38
CA THR A 175 -0.27 -23.08 -6.44
C THR A 175 -0.77 -22.94 -5.01
N LYS A 176 -0.35 -23.86 -4.14
CA LYS A 176 -0.59 -23.81 -2.69
C LYS A 176 0.74 -23.85 -1.98
N ILE A 177 0.95 -22.95 -1.03
CA ILE A 177 2.11 -22.92 -0.15
C ILE A 177 1.67 -23.04 1.31
N GLU A 178 2.35 -23.91 2.05
CA GLU A 178 2.16 -24.10 3.48
C GLU A 178 3.49 -23.87 4.21
N ILE A 179 3.50 -22.93 5.15
CA ILE A 179 4.67 -22.57 5.95
C ILE A 179 4.31 -22.63 7.44
N ASP A 180 5.02 -23.47 8.20
CA ASP A 180 4.96 -23.46 9.66
C ASP A 180 5.99 -22.45 10.18
N MET A 181 5.56 -21.44 10.95
CA MET A 181 6.44 -20.39 11.47
C MET A 181 6.08 -19.97 12.89
N GLU A 182 7.07 -19.47 13.62
CA GLU A 182 6.84 -18.82 14.91
C GLU A 182 6.38 -17.38 14.70
N ALA A 183 5.23 -17.00 15.25
CA ALA A 183 4.64 -15.70 15.05
C ALA A 183 3.69 -15.30 16.19
N ASN A 184 3.12 -14.10 16.12
CA ASN A 184 2.04 -13.67 17.00
C ASN A 184 0.90 -13.05 16.18
N TYR A 185 -0.33 -13.50 16.40
CA TYR A 185 -1.53 -12.97 15.75
C TYR A 185 -2.20 -11.96 16.68
N ILE A 186 -2.36 -10.72 16.21
CA ILE A 186 -2.97 -9.62 16.97
C ILE A 186 -3.88 -8.85 16.03
N LYS A 187 -5.11 -8.55 16.48
CA LYS A 187 -6.09 -7.72 15.78
C LYS A 187 -5.71 -6.23 15.78
N GLY A 188 -6.42 -5.42 14.99
CA GLY A 188 -6.24 -3.96 14.92
C GLY A 188 -5.63 -3.45 13.60
N ARG A 189 -5.28 -2.16 13.53
CA ARG A 189 -4.91 -1.48 12.26
C ARG A 189 -3.60 -1.95 11.60
N GLN A 190 -2.75 -2.66 12.34
CA GLN A 190 -1.49 -3.23 11.83
C GLN A 190 -1.52 -4.77 11.86
N SER A 191 -2.72 -5.34 11.72
CA SER A 191 -2.96 -6.78 11.71
C SER A 191 -2.94 -7.35 10.30
N VAL A 192 -2.96 -8.68 10.23
CA VAL A 192 -3.17 -9.41 8.98
C VAL A 192 -4.56 -9.16 8.42
N ASP A 193 -5.58 -9.08 9.28
CA ASP A 193 -6.97 -8.85 8.86
C ASP A 193 -7.09 -7.52 8.11
N GLU A 194 -6.46 -6.46 8.63
CA GLU A 194 -6.43 -5.15 7.99
C GLU A 194 -5.67 -5.18 6.67
N TYR A 195 -4.56 -5.93 6.58
CA TYR A 195 -3.83 -6.10 5.33
C TYR A 195 -4.69 -6.74 4.25
N ILE A 196 -5.42 -7.82 4.58
CA ILE A 196 -6.29 -8.51 3.63
C ILE A 196 -7.43 -7.59 3.19
N LYS A 197 -8.05 -6.86 4.13
CA LYS A 197 -9.09 -5.87 3.83
C LYS A 197 -8.56 -4.77 2.91
N GLU A 198 -7.42 -4.17 3.22
CA GLU A 198 -6.79 -3.15 2.37
C GLU A 198 -6.39 -3.70 0.99
N THR A 199 -5.97 -4.97 0.92
CA THR A 199 -5.66 -5.66 -0.34
C THR A 199 -6.90 -5.85 -1.20
N ALA A 200 -8.06 -6.15 -0.60
CA ALA A 200 -9.33 -6.26 -1.31
C ALA A 200 -9.80 -4.89 -1.88
N ILE A 201 -9.60 -3.79 -1.16
CA ILE A 201 -9.94 -2.43 -1.62
C ILE A 201 -9.16 -2.07 -2.89
N VAL A 202 -7.85 -2.33 -2.88
CA VAL A 202 -6.92 -1.88 -3.93
C VAL A 202 -6.87 -2.84 -5.13
N ASN A 203 -7.44 -4.05 -4.99
CA ASN A 203 -7.54 -5.06 -6.04
C ASN A 203 -9.01 -5.49 -6.24
N PRO A 204 -9.86 -4.62 -6.80
CA PRO A 204 -11.30 -4.88 -6.92
C PRO A 204 -11.64 -6.06 -7.84
N HIS A 205 -10.71 -6.54 -8.66
CA HIS A 205 -10.88 -7.72 -9.52
C HIS A 205 -10.58 -9.06 -8.83
N CYS A 206 -10.10 -9.04 -7.58
CA CYS A 206 -9.71 -10.22 -6.82
C CYS A 206 -10.84 -10.66 -5.88
N THR A 207 -11.02 -11.98 -5.75
CA THR A 207 -11.77 -12.58 -4.64
C THR A 207 -10.78 -13.14 -3.62
N ILE A 208 -10.87 -12.71 -2.36
CA ILE A 208 -10.03 -13.22 -1.27
C ILE A 208 -10.93 -13.94 -0.26
N ILE A 209 -10.63 -15.20 0.02
CA ILE A 209 -11.23 -15.99 1.09
C ILE A 209 -10.21 -16.04 2.21
N TYR A 210 -10.55 -15.50 3.38
CA TYR A 210 -9.64 -15.42 4.51
C TYR A 210 -10.20 -16.18 5.70
N THR A 211 -9.44 -17.15 6.22
CA THR A 211 -9.77 -17.88 7.44
C THR A 211 -8.75 -17.53 8.52
N ASN A 212 -9.20 -16.86 9.57
CA ASN A 212 -8.34 -16.42 10.67
C ASN A 212 -8.02 -17.60 11.63
N PRO A 213 -7.12 -17.40 12.63
CA PRO A 213 -6.79 -18.44 13.62
C PRO A 213 -7.95 -18.90 14.49
N GLU A 214 -9.01 -18.10 14.61
CA GLU A 214 -10.24 -18.41 15.36
C GLU A 214 -11.24 -19.23 14.52
N ALA A 215 -10.85 -19.65 13.31
CA ALA A 215 -11.68 -20.34 12.32
C ALA A 215 -12.85 -19.48 11.77
N ASN A 216 -12.80 -18.17 11.94
CA ASN A 216 -13.72 -17.24 11.30
C ASN A 216 -13.31 -17.03 9.85
N GLN A 217 -14.22 -17.36 8.93
CA GLN A 217 -14.05 -17.17 7.50
C GLN A 217 -14.70 -15.86 7.05
N ILE A 218 -13.92 -15.02 6.38
CA ILE A 218 -14.34 -13.76 5.80
C ILE A 218 -14.13 -13.84 4.28
N ILE A 219 -15.15 -13.49 3.50
CA ILE A 219 -15.10 -13.53 2.05
C ILE A 219 -15.14 -12.10 1.52
N PHE A 220 -14.10 -11.73 0.77
CA PHE A 220 -14.01 -10.47 0.05
C PHE A 220 -14.25 -10.75 -1.44
N PRO A 221 -15.49 -10.63 -1.97
CA PRO A 221 -15.78 -10.92 -3.38
C PRO A 221 -15.22 -9.85 -4.32
N ARG A 222 -14.92 -10.19 -5.57
CA ARG A 222 -14.54 -9.17 -6.57
C ARG A 222 -15.68 -8.18 -6.85
N ALA A 223 -15.34 -6.91 -7.04
CA ALA A 223 -16.24 -5.84 -7.49
C ALA A 223 -16.23 -5.64 -9.02
N THR A 224 -15.24 -6.19 -9.72
CA THR A 224 -15.14 -6.13 -11.19
C THR A 224 -14.60 -7.43 -11.77
N GLU A 225 -14.99 -7.73 -13.00
CA GLU A 225 -14.40 -8.81 -13.81
C GLU A 225 -13.35 -8.27 -14.80
N GLU A 226 -13.14 -6.95 -14.82
CA GLU A 226 -12.12 -6.33 -15.66
C GLU A 226 -10.75 -6.43 -15.01
N LEU A 227 -9.84 -7.15 -15.68
CA LEU A 227 -8.45 -7.24 -15.26
C LEU A 227 -7.69 -5.96 -15.63
N PRO A 228 -6.75 -5.53 -14.77
CA PRO A 228 -5.93 -4.36 -15.03
C PRO A 228 -5.09 -4.49 -16.31
N PRO A 229 -4.73 -3.38 -16.97
CA PRO A 229 -3.88 -3.42 -18.15
C PRO A 229 -2.49 -3.93 -17.81
N GLU A 230 -1.91 -4.77 -18.66
CA GLU A 230 -0.56 -5.28 -18.45
C GLU A 230 0.48 -4.17 -18.63
N PRO A 231 1.32 -3.89 -17.61
CA PRO A 231 2.35 -2.87 -17.72
C PRO A 231 3.45 -3.32 -18.68
N LYS A 232 3.76 -2.48 -19.67
CA LYS A 232 4.81 -2.75 -20.65
C LYS A 232 6.18 -2.47 -20.07
N GLU A 233 7.15 -3.33 -20.37
CA GLU A 233 8.54 -3.08 -20.02
C GLU A 233 9.09 -1.89 -20.83
N ILE A 234 9.74 -0.97 -20.13
CA ILE A 234 10.41 0.17 -20.77
C ILE A 234 11.91 0.16 -20.50
N LYS A 235 12.64 0.83 -21.39
CA LYS A 235 14.06 1.14 -21.15
C LYS A 235 14.18 2.29 -20.14
N PRO A 236 15.32 2.39 -19.43
CA PRO A 236 15.52 3.47 -18.48
C PRO A 236 15.44 4.83 -19.17
N HIS A 237 14.90 5.81 -18.46
CA HIS A 237 14.90 7.20 -18.90
C HIS A 237 16.27 7.85 -18.57
N PRO A 238 16.84 8.70 -19.44
CA PRO A 238 18.17 9.28 -19.20
C PRO A 238 18.31 10.02 -17.86
N TYR A 239 17.28 10.76 -17.43
CA TYR A 239 17.30 11.45 -16.12
C TYR A 239 17.32 10.53 -14.90
N GLY A 240 17.01 9.25 -15.05
CA GLY A 240 16.96 8.29 -13.94
C GLY A 240 18.19 7.43 -13.77
N VAL A 241 19.17 7.55 -14.66
CA VAL A 241 20.36 6.72 -14.64
C VAL A 241 21.48 7.45 -13.91
N GLU A 242 21.99 6.85 -12.84
CA GLU A 242 23.15 7.37 -12.11
C GLU A 242 24.45 7.13 -12.88
N LEU A 243 25.50 7.92 -12.57
CA LEU A 243 26.78 7.85 -13.27
C LEU A 243 27.40 6.43 -13.30
N GLY A 244 27.33 5.70 -12.18
CA GLY A 244 27.86 4.33 -12.11
C GLY A 244 27.12 3.36 -13.03
N VAL A 245 25.79 3.47 -13.11
CA VAL A 245 24.96 2.67 -14.01
C VAL A 245 25.24 3.06 -15.47
N LEU A 246 25.36 4.37 -15.76
CA LEU A 246 25.72 4.86 -17.09
C LEU A 246 27.06 4.27 -17.57
N ILE A 247 28.08 4.25 -16.71
CA ILE A 247 29.40 3.65 -17.03
C ILE A 247 29.24 2.16 -17.34
N LYS A 248 28.53 1.42 -16.49
CA LYS A 248 28.26 -0.01 -16.73
C LYS A 248 27.51 -0.25 -18.05
N MET A 249 26.55 0.61 -18.40
CA MET A 249 25.84 0.55 -19.68
C MET A 249 26.78 0.81 -20.86
N LEU A 250 27.68 1.80 -20.75
CA LEU A 250 28.68 2.11 -21.79
C LEU A 250 29.65 0.93 -22.04
N GLU A 251 29.98 0.16 -21.00
CA GLU A 251 30.85 -1.02 -21.10
C GLU A 251 30.14 -2.23 -21.71
N THR A 252 28.86 -2.43 -21.37
CA THR A 252 28.08 -3.62 -21.75
C THR A 252 27.34 -3.49 -23.07
N THR A 253 27.08 -2.26 -23.55
CA THR A 253 26.30 -2.03 -24.77
C THR A 253 26.93 -2.67 -26.02
N SER A 254 26.06 -3.04 -26.96
CA SER A 254 26.43 -3.48 -28.31
C SER A 254 26.56 -2.31 -29.31
N ALA A 255 26.16 -1.10 -28.93
CA ALA A 255 26.19 0.06 -29.79
C ALA A 255 27.62 0.48 -30.17
N THR A 256 27.81 0.82 -31.45
CA THR A 256 29.13 1.18 -31.98
C THR A 256 29.46 2.66 -31.86
N THR A 257 28.43 3.51 -31.76
CA THR A 257 28.54 4.96 -31.64
C THR A 257 27.74 5.47 -30.44
N LEU A 258 28.17 6.60 -29.88
CA LEU A 258 27.49 7.24 -28.75
C LEU A 258 26.05 7.65 -29.09
N GLN A 259 25.81 8.12 -30.32
CA GLN A 259 24.46 8.41 -30.78
C GLN A 259 23.57 7.17 -30.81
N GLN A 260 24.08 6.06 -31.34
CA GLN A 260 23.35 4.79 -31.37
C GLN A 260 23.08 4.26 -29.96
N PHE A 261 24.05 4.38 -29.05
CA PHE A 261 23.89 4.02 -27.63
C PHE A 261 22.73 4.80 -27.00
N LEU A 262 22.72 6.13 -27.15
CA LEU A 262 21.69 6.99 -26.58
C LEU A 262 20.29 6.66 -27.11
N ILE A 263 20.16 6.31 -28.39
CA ILE A 263 18.87 5.94 -29.00
C ILE A 263 18.44 4.52 -28.61
N THR A 264 19.39 3.60 -28.50
CA THR A 264 19.08 2.17 -28.31
C THR A 264 18.83 1.83 -26.85
N GLU A 265 19.57 2.42 -25.92
CA GLU A 265 19.53 2.03 -24.50
C GLU A 265 18.53 2.84 -23.66
N PHE A 266 18.07 3.99 -24.16
CA PHE A 266 17.17 4.88 -23.41
C PHE A 266 15.83 5.09 -24.11
N VAL A 267 14.79 5.27 -23.30
CA VAL A 267 13.47 5.66 -23.81
C VAL A 267 13.42 7.16 -24.11
N ARG A 268 12.57 7.56 -25.08
CA ARG A 268 12.34 8.97 -25.49
C ARG A 268 13.58 9.73 -25.99
N VAL A 269 14.61 9.02 -26.42
CA VAL A 269 15.79 9.62 -27.07
C VAL A 269 15.76 9.32 -28.57
N GLY A 270 15.39 10.34 -29.35
CA GLY A 270 15.47 10.30 -30.81
C GLY A 270 16.83 10.75 -31.34
N ALA A 271 17.03 10.70 -32.66
CA ALA A 271 18.28 11.14 -33.29
C ALA A 271 18.62 12.62 -33.03
N GLY A 272 17.60 13.50 -32.97
CA GLY A 272 17.75 14.91 -32.63
C GLY A 272 18.21 15.10 -31.18
N THR A 273 17.46 14.54 -30.22
CA THR A 273 17.79 14.61 -28.79
C THR A 273 19.16 14.00 -28.48
N ALA A 274 19.53 12.88 -29.12
CA ALA A 274 20.85 12.27 -28.95
C ALA A 274 21.97 13.21 -29.41
N LYS A 275 21.73 13.98 -30.49
CA LYS A 275 22.67 15.00 -30.98
C LYS A 275 22.78 16.16 -29.99
N ASP A 276 21.66 16.65 -29.48
CA ASP A 276 21.63 17.72 -28.46
C ASP A 276 22.38 17.31 -27.18
N ILE A 277 22.21 16.05 -26.72
CA ILE A 277 22.95 15.50 -25.58
C ILE A 277 24.46 15.47 -25.86
N CYS A 278 24.86 15.06 -27.07
CA CYS A 278 26.27 15.04 -27.49
C CYS A 278 26.86 16.46 -27.55
N GLU A 279 26.12 17.44 -28.07
CA GLU A 279 26.52 18.85 -28.13
C GLU A 279 26.67 19.45 -26.71
N ASN A 280 25.68 19.23 -25.83
CA ASN A 280 25.70 19.70 -24.45
C ASN A 280 26.77 19.04 -23.57
N SER A 281 27.23 17.84 -23.96
CA SER A 281 28.33 17.12 -23.30
C SER A 281 29.71 17.37 -23.93
N ALA A 282 29.77 18.14 -25.03
CA ALA A 282 30.97 18.36 -25.83
C ALA A 282 31.63 17.03 -26.30
N LEU A 283 30.80 16.05 -26.64
CA LEU A 283 31.22 14.75 -27.15
C LEU A 283 30.78 14.56 -28.61
N LEU A 284 31.61 13.90 -29.42
CA LEU A 284 31.26 13.62 -30.80
C LEU A 284 30.23 12.47 -30.87
N PRO A 285 29.16 12.57 -31.67
CA PRO A 285 28.17 11.50 -31.84
C PRO A 285 28.76 10.15 -32.28
N LYS A 286 29.88 10.19 -33.00
CA LYS A 286 30.61 9.01 -33.53
C LYS A 286 31.59 8.39 -32.53
N THR A 287 31.75 8.96 -31.34
CA THR A 287 32.64 8.43 -30.30
C THR A 287 32.18 7.02 -29.93
N LYS A 288 33.12 6.09 -29.70
CA LYS A 288 32.79 4.72 -29.31
C LYS A 288 32.40 4.69 -27.82
N PRO A 289 31.25 4.11 -27.45
CA PRO A 289 30.79 4.05 -26.05
C PRO A 289 31.84 3.44 -25.10
N LYS A 290 32.44 2.31 -25.49
CA LYS A 290 33.43 1.58 -24.69
C LYS A 290 34.77 2.30 -24.49
N GLN A 291 35.02 3.38 -25.21
CA GLN A 291 36.24 4.19 -25.08
C GLN A 291 36.04 5.42 -24.18
N LEU A 292 34.83 5.63 -23.66
CA LEU A 292 34.54 6.72 -22.74
C LEU A 292 35.09 6.40 -21.36
N GLY A 293 36.23 7.02 -21.02
CA GLY A 293 36.72 7.05 -19.64
C GLY A 293 35.78 7.80 -18.70
N ARG A 294 36.03 7.67 -17.40
CA ARG A 294 35.18 8.20 -16.32
C ARG A 294 34.87 9.70 -16.44
N GLU A 295 35.85 10.52 -16.81
CA GLU A 295 35.66 11.97 -16.97
C GLU A 295 34.71 12.31 -18.13
N MET A 296 34.80 11.58 -19.24
CA MET A 296 33.91 11.78 -20.38
C MET A 296 32.50 11.28 -20.08
N ALA A 297 32.36 10.18 -19.32
CA ALA A 297 31.07 9.72 -18.82
C ALA A 297 30.39 10.75 -17.89
N GLU A 298 31.17 11.45 -17.05
CA GLU A 298 30.65 12.54 -16.23
C GLU A 298 30.18 13.74 -17.07
N LYS A 299 30.92 14.10 -18.12
CA LYS A 299 30.49 15.13 -19.09
C LYS A 299 29.20 14.73 -19.79
N LEU A 300 29.09 13.47 -20.21
CA LEU A 300 27.86 12.93 -20.80
C LEU A 300 26.69 13.02 -19.81
N TYR A 301 26.89 12.62 -18.55
CA TYR A 301 25.88 12.68 -17.50
C TYR A 301 25.37 14.12 -17.26
N LYS A 302 26.29 15.09 -17.16
CA LYS A 302 25.92 16.52 -17.05
C LYS A 302 25.23 17.04 -18.31
N GLY A 303 25.62 16.55 -19.50
CA GLY A 303 24.97 16.89 -20.77
C GLY A 303 23.52 16.38 -20.86
N ILE A 304 23.26 15.18 -20.34
CA ILE A 304 21.90 14.62 -20.23
C ILE A 304 21.03 15.53 -19.36
N GLN A 305 21.50 15.92 -18.17
CA GLN A 305 20.73 16.77 -17.25
C GLN A 305 20.39 18.17 -17.82
N LYS A 306 21.25 18.72 -18.69
CA LYS A 306 21.02 20.02 -19.34
C LYS A 306 20.05 19.95 -20.52
N THR A 307 19.95 18.79 -21.16
CA THR A 307 19.12 18.63 -22.36
C THR A 307 17.67 18.46 -21.93
N LYS A 308 16.72 19.10 -22.63
CA LYS A 308 15.28 18.89 -22.38
C LYS A 308 14.81 17.62 -23.09
N ILE A 309 14.40 16.62 -22.32
CA ILE A 309 13.94 15.31 -22.81
C ILE A 309 12.45 15.16 -22.49
N ILE A 310 11.72 14.52 -23.40
CA ILE A 310 10.29 14.25 -23.24
C ILE A 310 10.09 13.24 -22.10
N ALA A 311 9.03 13.42 -21.31
CA ALA A 311 8.69 12.50 -20.23
C ALA A 311 8.58 11.03 -20.70
N PRO A 312 8.99 10.05 -19.88
CA PRO A 312 8.82 8.63 -20.15
C PRO A 312 7.35 8.30 -20.47
N PRO A 313 7.12 7.23 -21.26
CA PRO A 313 5.77 6.79 -21.55
C PRO A 313 5.10 6.25 -20.26
N THR A 314 3.77 6.25 -20.25
CA THR A 314 2.95 5.88 -19.08
C THR A 314 2.35 4.48 -19.20
N ASP A 315 2.62 3.77 -20.29
CA ASP A 315 2.17 2.40 -20.53
C ASP A 315 2.92 1.35 -19.69
N CYS A 316 3.97 1.77 -18.99
CA CYS A 316 4.74 0.95 -18.06
C CYS A 316 4.19 0.93 -16.63
N ILE A 317 3.15 1.71 -16.35
CA ILE A 317 2.45 1.77 -15.07
C ILE A 317 0.99 1.36 -15.28
N SER A 318 0.44 0.69 -14.27
CA SER A 318 -0.95 0.26 -14.27
C SER A 318 -1.63 0.87 -13.03
N PRO A 319 -2.18 2.09 -13.12
CA PRO A 319 -3.01 2.65 -12.06
C PRO A 319 -4.28 1.80 -11.83
N ILE A 320 -4.98 2.04 -10.74
CA ILE A 320 -6.25 1.36 -10.45
C ILE A 320 -7.36 1.98 -11.28
N GLY A 321 -7.36 3.30 -11.43
CA GLY A 321 -8.46 4.07 -12.00
C GLY A 321 -9.36 4.62 -10.90
N ASP A 322 -9.91 5.82 -11.13
CA ASP A 322 -10.76 6.53 -10.21
C ASP A 322 -12.07 5.78 -9.94
N GLU A 323 -12.72 5.27 -10.99
CA GLU A 323 -13.95 4.48 -10.86
C GLU A 323 -13.74 3.18 -10.07
N LEU A 324 -12.67 2.43 -10.38
CA LEU A 324 -12.37 1.16 -9.71
C LEU A 324 -11.93 1.38 -8.25
N LEU A 325 -11.17 2.44 -7.98
CA LEU A 325 -10.77 2.81 -6.62
C LEU A 325 -11.98 3.23 -5.77
N GLU A 326 -12.95 3.95 -6.35
CA GLU A 326 -14.19 4.29 -5.66
C GLU A 326 -15.04 3.05 -5.38
N LYS A 327 -15.17 2.12 -6.34
CA LYS A 327 -15.87 0.84 -6.15
C LYS A 327 -15.26 -0.01 -5.04
N GLY A 328 -13.92 -0.16 -5.03
CA GLY A 328 -13.22 -0.88 -3.97
C GLY A 328 -13.43 -0.26 -2.58
N LEU A 329 -13.51 1.07 -2.52
CA LEU A 329 -13.78 1.80 -1.28
C LEU A 329 -15.24 1.65 -0.81
N ARG A 330 -16.21 1.74 -1.73
CA ARG A 330 -17.64 1.55 -1.44
C ARG A 330 -17.96 0.17 -0.90
N LYS A 331 -17.30 -0.85 -1.45
CA LYS A 331 -17.48 -2.25 -1.06
C LYS A 331 -17.08 -2.51 0.39
N GLU A 332 -16.02 -1.87 0.88
CA GLU A 332 -15.37 -2.27 2.14
C GLU A 332 -15.59 -1.28 3.30
N ILE A 333 -15.97 -0.04 2.98
CA ILE A 333 -16.19 1.03 3.97
C ILE A 333 -17.56 1.64 3.73
N ASN A 334 -18.45 1.52 4.71
CA ASN A 334 -19.77 2.13 4.69
C ASN A 334 -19.70 3.63 5.04
N ALA A 335 -20.02 4.50 4.09
CA ALA A 335 -19.92 5.96 4.19
C ALA A 335 -21.04 6.64 3.40
N GLU A 336 -21.31 7.91 3.72
CA GLU A 336 -22.36 8.70 3.06
C GLU A 336 -21.89 9.30 1.72
N PHE A 337 -20.58 9.58 1.62
CA PHE A 337 -20.01 10.28 0.48
C PHE A 337 -18.67 9.66 0.09
N TYR A 338 -18.50 9.47 -1.21
CA TYR A 338 -17.28 8.95 -1.81
C TYR A 338 -16.81 9.88 -2.92
N CYS A 339 -15.49 9.99 -3.07
CA CYS A 339 -14.92 10.56 -4.27
C CYS A 339 -13.54 9.97 -4.54
N SER A 340 -13.18 9.87 -5.80
CA SER A 340 -11.85 9.49 -6.26
C SER A 340 -11.33 10.44 -7.33
N ILE A 341 -10.02 10.37 -7.55
CA ILE A 341 -9.32 11.04 -8.66
C ILE A 341 -8.04 10.27 -9.02
N THR A 342 -7.81 10.11 -10.32
CA THR A 342 -6.54 9.65 -10.89
C THR A 342 -5.86 10.82 -11.58
N ARG A 343 -4.70 11.24 -11.07
CA ARG A 343 -3.95 12.37 -11.65
C ARG A 343 -3.20 11.93 -12.91
N PRO A 344 -2.89 12.87 -13.83
CA PRO A 344 -1.99 12.57 -14.94
C PRO A 344 -0.61 12.15 -14.43
N ALA A 345 0.08 11.33 -15.21
CA ALA A 345 1.40 10.85 -14.82
C ALA A 345 2.42 12.00 -14.71
N SER A 346 3.18 11.97 -13.62
CA SER A 346 4.31 12.84 -13.35
C SER A 346 5.61 12.03 -13.37
N VAL A 347 6.76 12.69 -13.27
CA VAL A 347 8.07 12.03 -13.38
C VAL A 347 8.95 12.48 -12.21
N TYR A 348 9.62 11.53 -11.57
CA TYR A 348 10.64 11.82 -10.57
C TYR A 348 11.88 10.98 -10.87
N ARG A 349 13.07 11.59 -10.88
CA ARG A 349 14.33 10.89 -11.24
C ARG A 349 14.17 10.00 -12.49
N GLY A 350 13.52 10.49 -13.54
CA GLY A 350 13.27 9.72 -14.77
C GLY A 350 12.26 8.56 -14.69
N ASN A 351 11.68 8.29 -13.53
CA ASN A 351 10.66 7.26 -13.36
C ASN A 351 9.25 7.88 -13.45
N PRO A 352 8.37 7.40 -14.34
CA PRO A 352 6.98 7.83 -14.38
C PRO A 352 6.23 7.30 -13.16
N PHE A 353 5.38 8.14 -12.59
CA PHE A 353 4.48 7.77 -11.51
C PHE A 353 3.12 8.42 -11.66
N VAL A 354 2.08 7.76 -11.15
CA VAL A 354 0.72 8.29 -11.05
C VAL A 354 0.31 8.27 -9.58
N ILE A 355 -0.37 9.34 -9.16
CA ILE A 355 -0.98 9.43 -7.84
C ILE A 355 -2.51 9.37 -8.00
N GLU A 356 -3.11 8.49 -7.22
CA GLU A 356 -4.56 8.37 -7.11
C GLU A 356 -4.94 8.68 -5.67
N ALA A 357 -6.02 9.43 -5.49
CA ALA A 357 -6.55 9.73 -4.17
C ALA A 357 -8.03 9.38 -4.15
N ALA A 358 -8.49 8.82 -3.05
CA ALA A 358 -9.91 8.62 -2.79
C ALA A 358 -10.25 8.98 -1.35
N LEU A 359 -11.52 9.32 -1.11
CA LEU A 359 -12.01 9.76 0.18
C LEU A 359 -13.42 9.21 0.42
N ALA A 360 -13.63 8.65 1.60
CA ALA A 360 -14.94 8.23 2.12
C ALA A 360 -15.27 9.04 3.37
N TYR A 361 -16.46 9.65 3.44
CA TYR A 361 -16.87 10.52 4.54
C TYR A 361 -18.24 10.12 5.13
N GLY A 362 -18.34 10.11 6.45
CA GLY A 362 -19.56 9.77 7.19
C GLY A 362 -19.79 8.27 7.35
N GLY A 363 -21.05 7.88 7.56
CA GLY A 363 -21.47 6.50 7.79
C GLY A 363 -21.12 6.01 9.18
N GLU A 364 -20.58 4.79 9.26
CA GLU A 364 -20.18 4.12 10.51
C GLU A 364 -18.84 4.60 11.06
N GLN A 365 -18.20 5.55 10.38
CA GLN A 365 -16.90 6.10 10.79
C GLN A 365 -17.04 7.01 12.02
N GLU A 366 -16.05 6.92 12.91
CA GLU A 366 -16.00 7.71 14.14
C GLU A 366 -15.86 9.21 13.89
N LYS A 367 -16.66 10.01 14.58
CA LYS A 367 -16.75 11.47 14.32
C LYS A 367 -15.62 12.29 14.94
N GLU A 368 -15.04 11.82 16.04
CA GLU A 368 -14.10 12.62 16.86
C GLU A 368 -12.67 12.10 16.84
N SER A 369 -12.40 10.96 16.18
CA SER A 369 -11.06 10.39 16.09
C SER A 369 -10.25 10.97 14.92
N THR A 370 -8.96 10.65 14.92
CA THR A 370 -8.07 10.98 13.81
C THR A 370 -8.50 10.21 12.57
N ILE A 371 -8.43 10.88 11.42
CA ILE A 371 -8.84 10.25 10.16
C ILE A 371 -8.07 8.96 9.90
N ARG A 372 -8.74 7.98 9.28
CA ARG A 372 -8.09 6.75 8.82
C ARG A 372 -7.32 7.06 7.53
N ILE A 373 -6.06 6.63 7.44
CA ILE A 373 -5.22 6.84 6.26
C ILE A 373 -4.79 5.49 5.72
N LEU A 374 -5.16 5.20 4.47
CA LEU A 374 -4.78 4.00 3.76
C LEU A 374 -3.77 4.38 2.69
N ARG A 375 -2.60 3.74 2.74
CA ARG A 375 -1.44 4.08 1.92
C ARG A 375 -1.11 2.90 1.04
N PHE A 376 -1.05 3.13 -0.26
CA PHE A 376 -0.79 2.08 -1.23
C PHE A 376 0.36 2.44 -2.15
N ALA A 377 1.15 1.44 -2.53
CA ALA A 377 2.14 1.55 -3.58
C ALA A 377 2.05 0.34 -4.51
N ASN A 378 1.91 0.56 -5.82
CA ASN A 378 1.75 -0.51 -6.81
C ASN A 378 0.71 -1.58 -6.40
N ARG A 379 -0.46 -1.14 -5.90
CA ARG A 379 -1.54 -1.99 -5.38
C ARG A 379 -1.18 -2.89 -4.19
N VAL A 380 -0.14 -2.50 -3.43
CA VAL A 380 0.25 -3.15 -2.18
C VAL A 380 -0.03 -2.19 -1.01
N PRO A 381 -0.75 -2.62 0.03
CA PRO A 381 -0.92 -1.88 1.28
C PRO A 381 0.39 -1.60 2.03
N LEU A 382 0.49 -0.40 2.62
CA LEU A 382 1.61 0.03 3.46
C LEU A 382 1.11 0.29 4.88
N LEU A 383 1.18 -0.71 5.75
CA LEU A 383 0.59 -0.65 7.10
C LEU A 383 1.52 0.00 8.13
N TYR A 384 2.84 -0.24 8.05
CA TYR A 384 3.77 0.25 9.07
C TYR A 384 4.46 1.57 8.70
N GLN A 385 5.13 2.19 9.68
CA GLN A 385 5.95 3.40 9.48
C GLN A 385 5.20 4.61 8.91
N GLN A 386 3.94 4.80 9.33
CA GLN A 386 3.11 5.92 8.88
C GLN A 386 3.78 7.29 9.12
N GLY A 387 4.48 7.47 10.24
CA GLY A 387 5.17 8.73 10.57
C GLY A 387 6.33 9.10 9.63
N ALA A 388 6.99 8.12 9.02
CA ALA A 388 8.10 8.32 8.09
C ALA A 388 7.66 8.41 6.62
N CYS A 389 6.35 8.35 6.34
CA CYS A 389 5.82 8.27 4.99
C CYS A 389 5.53 9.64 4.39
N ALA A 390 5.96 9.86 3.14
CA ALA A 390 5.65 11.05 2.38
C ALA A 390 4.14 11.31 2.21
N ILE A 391 3.32 10.24 2.13
CA ILE A 391 1.86 10.35 2.06
C ILE A 391 1.29 11.02 3.31
N THR A 392 1.63 10.50 4.49
CA THR A 392 1.16 11.04 5.78
C THR A 392 1.60 12.49 5.92
N ASN A 393 2.84 12.80 5.58
CA ASN A 393 3.36 14.16 5.62
C ASN A 393 2.59 15.10 4.67
N ALA A 394 2.23 14.64 3.47
CA ALA A 394 1.44 15.43 2.53
C ALA A 394 0.00 15.69 3.05
N ILE A 395 -0.62 14.71 3.71
CA ILE A 395 -1.93 14.86 4.36
C ILE A 395 -1.85 15.88 5.51
N GLN A 396 -0.86 15.75 6.40
CA GLN A 396 -0.64 16.69 7.52
C GLN A 396 -0.45 18.13 7.04
N ASN A 397 0.29 18.32 5.94
CA ASN A 397 0.60 19.63 5.36
C ASN A 397 -0.51 20.21 4.47
N THR A 398 -1.64 19.50 4.34
CA THR A 398 -2.83 19.99 3.64
C THR A 398 -3.79 20.64 4.64
N SER A 399 -4.36 21.80 4.27
CA SER A 399 -5.25 22.57 5.15
C SER A 399 -6.68 22.04 5.06
N TRP A 400 -7.02 21.07 5.90
CA TRP A 400 -8.31 20.37 5.87
C TRP A 400 -9.49 21.17 6.46
N LYS A 401 -9.20 22.19 7.27
CA LYS A 401 -10.22 23.13 7.78
C LYS A 401 -11.03 23.78 6.66
N SER A 402 -10.38 24.09 5.55
CA SER A 402 -11.01 24.69 4.37
C SER A 402 -11.97 23.71 3.66
N TYR A 403 -11.87 22.42 3.96
CA TYR A 403 -12.67 21.35 3.36
C TYR A 403 -13.72 20.75 4.30
N GLY A 404 -13.88 21.31 5.51
CA GLY A 404 -14.92 20.90 6.45
C GLY A 404 -14.50 19.88 7.51
N LEU A 405 -13.21 19.52 7.59
CA LEU A 405 -12.67 18.68 8.68
C LEU A 405 -12.03 19.54 9.78
N GLN A 406 -11.96 18.99 10.99
CA GLN A 406 -11.23 19.62 12.08
C GLN A 406 -9.75 19.26 12.00
N GLN A 407 -8.86 20.17 12.40
CA GLN A 407 -7.41 19.91 12.35
C GLN A 407 -6.70 20.84 13.35
N SER A 408 -5.83 20.32 14.22
CA SER A 408 -4.93 21.18 14.99
C SER A 408 -3.69 21.54 14.14
N LYS A 409 -2.85 22.47 14.61
CA LYS A 409 -1.72 22.91 13.79
C LYS A 409 -0.76 21.72 13.59
N THR A 410 -0.38 21.44 12.35
CA THR A 410 0.59 20.38 11.96
C THR A 410 0.23 18.95 12.35
N SER A 411 -1.01 18.68 12.72
CA SER A 411 -1.51 17.33 13.03
C SER A 411 -2.31 16.74 11.88
N LEU A 412 -2.62 15.44 11.99
CA LEU A 412 -3.64 14.82 11.15
C LEU A 412 -5.02 15.44 11.45
N PRO A 413 -5.87 15.59 10.44
CA PRO A 413 -7.23 16.04 10.68
C PRO A 413 -8.02 15.00 11.47
N SER A 414 -9.08 15.47 12.13
CA SER A 414 -10.06 14.64 12.83
C SER A 414 -11.43 14.77 12.18
N GLY A 415 -12.17 13.67 12.19
CA GLY A 415 -13.49 13.57 11.58
C GLY A 415 -13.78 12.16 11.03
N PRO A 416 -15.04 11.88 10.67
CA PRO A 416 -15.48 10.60 10.14
C PRO A 416 -15.05 10.47 8.67
N CYS A 417 -13.76 10.31 8.43
CA CYS A 417 -13.17 10.34 7.11
C CYS A 417 -12.04 9.33 6.97
N THR A 418 -12.07 8.59 5.86
CA THR A 418 -10.97 7.74 5.41
C THR A 418 -10.39 8.33 4.15
N ILE A 419 -9.06 8.47 4.11
CA ILE A 419 -8.32 8.97 2.96
C ILE A 419 -7.43 7.86 2.42
N ILE A 420 -7.60 7.56 1.14
CA ILE A 420 -6.75 6.65 0.37
C ILE A 420 -5.79 7.48 -0.48
N ILE A 421 -4.51 7.12 -0.47
CA ILE A 421 -3.55 7.54 -1.50
C ILE A 421 -2.83 6.31 -2.04
N HIS A 422 -2.87 6.18 -3.37
CA HIS A 422 -2.14 5.16 -4.11
C HIS A 422 -1.08 5.81 -5.01
N MET A 423 0.14 5.29 -4.97
CA MET A 423 1.21 5.61 -5.91
C MET A 423 1.49 4.41 -6.81
N SER A 424 1.33 4.58 -8.13
CA SER A 424 1.77 3.59 -9.12
C SER A 424 3.04 4.09 -9.80
N SER A 425 4.10 3.28 -9.83
CA SER A 425 5.38 3.62 -10.44
C SER A 425 6.18 2.38 -10.81
N VAL A 426 7.04 2.50 -11.83
CA VAL A 426 7.98 1.43 -12.23
C VAL A 426 8.97 1.12 -11.11
N TRP A 427 9.43 2.16 -10.44
CA TRP A 427 10.25 2.06 -9.25
C TRP A 427 9.55 2.85 -8.16
N VAL A 428 9.31 2.29 -6.98
CA VAL A 428 8.72 3.03 -5.87
C VAL A 428 9.85 3.43 -4.91
N PRO A 429 9.96 4.71 -4.51
CA PRO A 429 11.05 5.14 -3.66
C PRO A 429 10.72 4.85 -2.20
N PHE A 430 11.08 3.66 -1.73
CA PHE A 430 10.91 3.30 -0.32
C PHE A 430 12.02 3.89 0.56
N THR A 431 11.71 4.17 1.83
CA THR A 431 12.69 4.62 2.84
C THR A 431 13.60 3.49 3.33
N SER A 432 13.12 2.24 3.26
CA SER A 432 13.81 1.03 3.69
C SER A 432 13.49 -0.16 2.78
N GLU A 433 14.29 -1.21 2.87
CA GLU A 433 14.15 -2.47 2.13
C GLU A 433 12.86 -3.21 2.45
N SER A 434 12.26 -2.94 3.62
CA SER A 434 10.98 -3.55 4.01
C SER A 434 9.75 -2.96 3.29
N LYS A 435 9.91 -1.88 2.51
CA LYS A 435 8.84 -1.28 1.68
C LYS A 435 7.57 -0.88 2.44
N GLU A 436 7.72 -0.17 3.56
CA GLU A 436 6.58 0.26 4.40
C GLU A 436 6.26 1.77 4.30
N ALA A 437 7.19 2.58 3.78
CA ALA A 437 7.00 4.02 3.66
C ALA A 437 7.66 4.59 2.41
N LEU A 438 6.98 5.57 1.80
CA LEU A 438 7.49 6.35 0.66
C LEU A 438 8.43 7.45 1.15
N ALA A 439 9.55 7.60 0.45
CA ALA A 439 10.54 8.64 0.71
C ALA A 439 10.06 10.03 0.25
N HIS A 440 10.61 11.07 0.89
CA HIS A 440 10.20 12.46 0.71
C HIS A 440 10.84 13.11 -0.52
N TYR A 441 10.27 12.89 -1.71
CA TYR A 441 10.64 13.63 -2.92
C TYR A 441 9.69 14.82 -3.15
N PRO A 442 10.20 16.04 -3.43
CA PRO A 442 9.37 17.21 -3.67
C PRO A 442 8.33 17.04 -4.78
N GLU A 443 8.69 16.36 -5.86
CA GLU A 443 7.81 16.08 -7.00
C GLU A 443 6.64 15.20 -6.59
N ILE A 444 6.89 14.17 -5.78
CA ILE A 444 5.87 13.23 -5.29
C ILE A 444 4.95 13.94 -4.30
N ILE A 445 5.50 14.64 -3.30
CA ILE A 445 4.71 15.35 -2.29
C ILE A 445 3.81 16.42 -2.94
N LYS A 446 4.33 17.13 -3.95
CA LYS A 446 3.55 18.12 -4.70
C LYS A 446 2.36 17.47 -5.39
N GLU A 447 2.55 16.34 -6.08
CA GLU A 447 1.48 15.67 -6.80
C GLU A 447 0.43 15.08 -5.85
N ILE A 448 0.86 14.49 -4.73
CA ILE A 448 -0.04 14.03 -3.66
C ILE A 448 -0.90 15.18 -3.13
N LYS A 449 -0.28 16.34 -2.86
CA LYS A 449 -1.01 17.50 -2.37
C LYS A 449 -2.06 17.99 -3.38
N LEU A 450 -1.75 17.98 -4.68
CA LEU A 450 -2.71 18.35 -5.73
C LEU A 450 -3.89 17.38 -5.78
N ALA A 451 -3.63 16.07 -5.72
CA ALA A 451 -4.67 15.04 -5.67
C ALA A 451 -5.61 15.22 -4.45
N LEU A 452 -5.02 15.43 -3.27
CA LEU A 452 -5.75 15.69 -2.02
C LEU A 452 -6.59 16.97 -2.10
N GLN A 453 -6.08 18.03 -2.71
CA GLN A 453 -6.83 19.28 -2.87
C GLN A 453 -8.04 19.13 -3.79
N GLU A 454 -7.95 18.30 -4.83
CA GLU A 454 -9.09 18.02 -5.72
C GLU A 454 -10.19 17.23 -4.98
N CYS A 455 -9.82 16.17 -4.25
CA CYS A 455 -10.77 15.44 -3.39
C CYS A 455 -11.34 16.34 -2.29
N GLY A 456 -10.50 17.16 -1.66
CA GLY A 456 -10.92 18.10 -0.62
C GLY A 456 -11.95 19.12 -1.10
N ARG A 457 -11.86 19.61 -2.34
CA ARG A 457 -12.89 20.49 -2.93
C ARG A 457 -14.24 19.79 -3.10
N LYS A 458 -14.23 18.53 -3.56
CA LYS A 458 -15.45 17.71 -3.68
C LYS A 458 -16.08 17.47 -2.31
N LEU A 459 -15.27 17.09 -1.31
CA LEU A 459 -15.70 16.93 0.08
C LEU A 459 -16.31 18.23 0.65
N ALA A 460 -15.66 19.37 0.44
CA ALA A 460 -16.13 20.65 0.94
C ALA A 460 -17.55 20.98 0.44
N SER A 461 -17.83 20.68 -0.82
CA SER A 461 -19.18 20.86 -1.39
C SER A 461 -20.22 20.01 -0.66
N TYR A 462 -19.89 18.74 -0.38
CA TYR A 462 -20.76 17.81 0.34
C TYR A 462 -20.98 18.24 1.81
N VAL A 463 -19.89 18.51 2.55
CA VAL A 463 -19.95 18.90 3.96
C VAL A 463 -20.71 20.22 4.13
N ASN A 464 -20.51 21.20 3.23
CA ASN A 464 -21.25 22.45 3.26
C ASN A 464 -22.74 22.25 2.96
N LYS A 465 -23.09 21.37 2.01
CA LYS A 465 -24.49 20.99 1.74
C LYS A 465 -25.13 20.37 2.99
N ARG A 466 -24.46 19.39 3.61
CA ARG A 466 -24.91 18.71 4.83
C ARG A 466 -25.08 19.69 5.99
N LYS A 467 -24.13 20.61 6.19
CA LYS A 467 -24.21 21.63 7.24
C LYS A 467 -25.41 22.56 7.01
N ARG A 468 -25.66 22.98 5.77
CA ARG A 468 -26.83 23.80 5.41
C ARG A 468 -28.15 23.10 5.75
N ILE A 469 -28.27 21.83 5.39
CA ILE A 469 -29.46 21.00 5.70
C ILE A 469 -29.63 20.87 7.22
N GLY A 470 -28.56 20.60 7.97
CA GLY A 470 -28.62 20.49 9.42
C GLY A 470 -28.98 21.81 10.12
N GLU A 471 -28.51 22.95 9.62
CA GLU A 471 -28.89 24.27 10.13
C GLU A 471 -30.35 24.61 9.84
N GLU A 472 -30.86 24.20 8.68
CA GLU A 472 -32.26 24.35 8.31
C GLU A 472 -33.18 23.48 9.16
N ALA A 473 -32.81 22.20 9.38
CA ALA A 473 -33.50 21.29 10.28
C ALA A 473 -33.57 21.82 11.72
N LYS A 474 -32.47 22.37 12.24
CA LYS A 474 -32.44 23.01 13.56
C LYS A 474 -33.40 24.20 13.61
N LYS A 475 -33.35 25.10 12.62
CA LYS A 475 -34.26 26.26 12.55
C LYS A 475 -35.72 25.82 12.50
N ARG A 476 -36.05 24.80 11.71
CA ARG A 476 -37.39 24.22 11.61
C ARG A 476 -37.85 23.68 12.97
N SER A 477 -37.04 22.84 13.61
CA SER A 477 -37.33 22.30 14.95
C SER A 477 -37.51 23.39 16.01
N TYR A 478 -36.73 24.48 15.95
CA TYR A 478 -36.95 25.62 16.84
C TYR A 478 -38.31 26.28 16.60
N ILE A 479 -38.68 26.55 15.34
CA ILE A 479 -39.97 27.18 15.02
C ILE A 479 -41.12 26.26 15.44
N GLU A 480 -41.07 24.96 15.14
CA GLU A 480 -42.07 23.97 15.56
C GLU A 480 -42.28 23.96 17.07
N LYS A 481 -41.21 24.08 17.87
CA LYS A 481 -41.32 24.21 19.33
C LYS A 481 -42.03 25.50 19.79
N TYR A 482 -41.94 26.58 19.02
CA TYR A 482 -42.57 27.87 19.36
C TYR A 482 -44.01 27.99 18.85
N ILE A 483 -44.42 27.22 17.82
CA ILE A 483 -45.78 27.30 17.24
C ILE A 483 -46.88 27.17 18.31
N PRO A 484 -46.85 26.18 19.24
CA PRO A 484 -47.90 26.04 20.25
C PRO A 484 -47.95 27.22 21.24
N HIS A 485 -46.79 27.80 21.56
CA HIS A 485 -46.71 28.97 22.45
C HIS A 485 -47.27 30.23 21.79
N VAL A 486 -47.02 30.41 20.50
CA VAL A 486 -47.60 31.54 19.73
C VAL A 486 -49.11 31.37 19.60
N ALA A 487 -49.60 30.16 19.36
CA ALA A 487 -51.02 29.88 19.29
C ALA A 487 -51.74 30.11 20.63
N GLU A 488 -51.14 29.72 21.76
CA GLU A 488 -51.69 30.01 23.10
C GLU A 488 -51.72 31.51 23.39
N ALA A 489 -50.66 32.25 23.07
CA ALA A 489 -50.63 33.70 23.27
C ALA A 489 -51.70 34.42 22.43
N LEU A 490 -51.91 34.00 21.18
CA LEU A 490 -52.97 34.54 20.33
C LEU A 490 -54.38 34.24 20.87
N LYS A 491 -54.58 33.03 21.41
CA LYS A 491 -55.81 32.63 22.08
C LYS A 491 -56.11 33.52 23.29
N GLU A 492 -55.12 33.76 24.16
CA GLU A 492 -55.28 34.64 25.34
C GLU A 492 -55.56 36.10 24.98
N ILE A 493 -54.87 36.65 23.97
CA ILE A 493 -54.99 38.06 23.61
C ILE A 493 -56.32 38.36 22.89
N ILE A 494 -56.75 37.48 21.98
CA ILE A 494 -57.90 37.73 21.11
C ILE A 494 -59.18 37.08 21.66
N GLY A 495 -59.06 36.14 22.60
CA GLY A 495 -60.19 35.43 23.22
C GLY A 495 -60.73 34.29 22.36
N PHE A 496 -59.86 33.61 21.59
CA PHE A 496 -60.24 32.50 20.72
C PHE A 496 -60.61 31.23 21.50
N ASP A 497 -61.34 30.31 20.85
CA ASP A 497 -61.63 28.98 21.39
C ASP A 497 -60.50 27.96 21.10
N GLU A 498 -60.57 26.77 21.71
CA GLU A 498 -59.57 25.71 21.51
C GLU A 498 -59.54 25.18 20.06
N ILE A 499 -60.64 25.31 19.31
CA ILE A 499 -60.74 24.86 17.92
C ILE A 499 -59.97 25.82 17.00
N GLU A 500 -60.09 27.12 17.26
CA GLU A 500 -59.37 28.18 16.56
C GLU A 500 -57.88 28.16 16.87
N LYS A 501 -57.48 27.88 18.11
CA LYS A 501 -56.08 27.64 18.47
C LYS A 501 -55.46 26.53 17.61
N LYS A 502 -56.14 25.38 17.51
CA LYS A 502 -55.65 24.25 16.73
C LYS A 502 -55.55 24.58 15.24
N LYS A 503 -56.52 25.32 14.69
CA LYS A 503 -56.45 25.84 13.30
C LYS A 503 -55.25 26.77 13.10
N ILE A 504 -54.89 27.59 14.08
CA ILE A 504 -53.72 28.47 14.01
C ILE A 504 -52.42 27.64 14.04
N GLU A 505 -52.34 26.61 14.88
CA GLU A 505 -51.19 25.69 14.90
C GLU A 505 -51.02 24.97 13.55
N ASP A 506 -52.10 24.42 13.00
CA ASP A 506 -52.10 23.73 11.72
C ASP A 506 -51.71 24.69 10.57
N ASN A 507 -52.28 25.90 10.53
CA ASN A 507 -51.91 26.93 9.54
C ASN A 507 -50.43 27.34 9.66
N LEU A 508 -49.91 27.50 10.88
CA LEU A 508 -48.50 27.85 11.10
C LEU A 508 -47.57 26.72 10.68
N CYS A 509 -47.98 25.46 10.85
CA CYS A 509 -47.25 24.30 10.34
C CYS A 509 -47.26 24.26 8.81
N GLU A 510 -48.42 24.47 8.17
CA GLU A 510 -48.51 24.52 6.70
C GLU A 510 -47.68 25.67 6.10
N ILE A 511 -47.68 26.85 6.73
CA ILE A 511 -46.85 27.99 6.31
C ILE A 511 -45.36 27.63 6.44
N LEU A 512 -44.95 26.99 7.53
CA LEU A 512 -43.58 26.54 7.74
C LEU A 512 -43.13 25.59 6.61
N GLU A 513 -43.98 24.63 6.25
CA GLU A 513 -43.72 23.67 5.18
C GLU A 513 -43.67 24.32 3.80
N HIS A 514 -44.61 25.20 3.48
CA HIS A 514 -44.65 25.90 2.19
C HIS A 514 -43.47 26.87 2.01
N THR A 515 -42.96 27.47 3.09
CA THR A 515 -41.89 28.48 3.00
C THR A 515 -40.49 27.85 2.98
N ARG A 516 -40.33 26.66 3.55
CA ARG A 516 -39.00 26.01 3.75
C ARG A 516 -38.85 24.66 3.06
N GLY A 517 -39.91 24.07 2.51
CA GLY A 517 -39.88 22.77 1.85
C GLY A 517 -39.77 21.58 2.81
N GLU A 518 -39.70 20.37 2.24
CA GLU A 518 -39.47 19.13 2.98
C GLU A 518 -37.98 18.97 3.36
N LEU A 519 -37.73 18.25 4.45
CA LEU A 519 -36.38 17.94 4.90
C LEU A 519 -35.74 16.94 3.94
N GLU A 520 -34.64 17.33 3.28
CA GLU A 520 -33.76 16.36 2.62
C GLU A 520 -33.09 15.48 3.69
N GLU A 521 -33.55 14.23 3.84
CA GLU A 521 -32.82 13.24 4.62
C GLU A 521 -31.59 12.75 3.84
N ILE A 522 -30.42 12.86 4.46
CA ILE A 522 -29.20 12.23 3.94
C ILE A 522 -29.16 10.83 4.55
N SER A 523 -29.68 9.85 3.82
CA SER A 523 -29.50 8.43 4.14
C SER A 523 -28.16 7.93 3.63
N VAL A 524 -27.61 6.93 4.33
CA VAL A 524 -26.52 6.12 3.80
C VAL A 524 -27.16 5.12 2.84
N ASP A 525 -27.12 5.43 1.55
CA ASP A 525 -27.55 4.50 0.49
C ASP A 525 -26.31 4.06 -0.29
N ASN A 526 -25.73 2.93 0.15
CA ASN A 526 -24.60 2.32 -0.52
C ASN A 526 -25.01 0.93 -1.06
N PRO A 527 -25.54 0.86 -2.30
CA PRO A 527 -25.99 -0.41 -2.88
C PRO A 527 -24.86 -1.41 -3.12
N ASP A 528 -23.61 -0.92 -3.18
CA ASP A 528 -22.42 -1.74 -3.39
C ASP A 528 -21.85 -2.34 -2.09
N TYR A 529 -22.37 -1.92 -0.93
CA TYR A 529 -22.01 -2.47 0.38
C TYR A 529 -23.02 -3.52 0.80
N ASP A 530 -22.56 -4.76 0.92
CA ASP A 530 -23.39 -5.85 1.40
C ASP A 530 -23.16 -6.06 2.91
N PRO A 531 -24.11 -5.65 3.77
CA PRO A 531 -23.97 -5.78 5.21
C PRO A 531 -24.05 -7.24 5.69
N GLU A 532 -24.62 -8.16 4.90
CA GLU A 532 -24.61 -9.59 5.25
C GLU A 532 -23.23 -10.17 4.99
N LEU A 533 -22.64 -9.93 3.81
CA LEU A 533 -21.27 -10.36 3.49
C LEU A 533 -20.22 -9.75 4.43
N ALA A 534 -20.39 -8.49 4.84
CA ALA A 534 -19.50 -7.84 5.80
C ALA A 534 -19.57 -8.47 7.21
N LYS A 535 -20.69 -9.14 7.55
CA LYS A 535 -20.91 -9.82 8.83
C LYS A 535 -20.58 -11.31 8.82
N ILE A 536 -20.38 -11.93 7.65
CA ILE A 536 -19.95 -13.34 7.59
C ILE A 536 -18.58 -13.46 8.27
N GLY A 537 -18.52 -14.22 9.37
CA GLY A 537 -17.33 -14.42 10.19
C GLY A 537 -17.16 -13.46 11.38
N GLN A 538 -18.09 -12.53 11.60
CA GLN A 538 -18.19 -11.76 12.84
C GLN A 538 -19.34 -12.34 13.68
N GLU A 539 -19.06 -13.35 14.51
CA GLU A 539 -19.98 -13.67 15.62
C GLU A 539 -19.93 -12.51 16.64
N GLU A 540 -21.08 -12.15 17.19
CA GLU A 540 -21.28 -11.02 18.12
C GLU A 540 -20.40 -11.16 19.38
N GLU A 541 -19.27 -10.45 19.41
CA GLU A 541 -18.59 -10.04 20.65
C GLU A 541 -18.30 -8.53 20.59
N ASP A 542 -19.37 -7.74 20.58
CA ASP A 542 -19.31 -6.31 20.90
C ASP A 542 -19.22 -6.16 22.43
N ASP A 543 -18.08 -5.65 22.92
CA ASP A 543 -17.96 -4.57 23.93
C ASP A 543 -16.64 -4.56 24.73
N GLU A 544 -15.73 -5.54 24.62
CA GLU A 544 -14.50 -5.55 25.44
C GLU A 544 -13.24 -4.92 24.80
N TYR A 545 -13.22 -4.66 23.49
CA TYR A 545 -11.97 -4.28 22.79
C TYR A 545 -11.67 -2.77 22.73
N GLN A 546 -12.60 -1.89 23.14
CA GLN A 546 -12.40 -0.43 23.11
C GLN A 546 -11.53 0.11 24.26
N ASP A 547 -11.26 -0.69 25.30
CA ASP A 547 -10.52 -0.25 26.48
C ASP A 547 -9.00 -0.52 26.39
N GLU A 548 -8.53 -1.31 25.43
CA GLU A 548 -7.09 -1.52 25.20
C GLU A 548 -6.45 -0.41 24.34
N GLU A 549 -7.19 0.20 23.41
CA GLU A 549 -6.68 1.31 22.56
C GLU A 549 -6.31 2.55 23.38
N LYS A 550 -7.06 2.86 24.45
CA LYS A 550 -6.73 3.97 25.37
C LYS A 550 -5.48 3.71 26.19
N LYS A 551 -5.04 2.45 26.32
CA LYS A 551 -3.82 2.10 27.07
C LYS A 551 -2.58 2.19 26.17
N GLU A 552 -2.63 1.78 24.91
CA GLU A 552 -1.49 1.87 24.00
C GLU A 552 -1.08 3.32 23.70
N ASP A 553 -2.02 4.22 23.42
CA ASP A 553 -1.72 5.64 23.21
C ASP A 553 -1.14 6.32 24.46
N LYS A 554 -1.48 5.82 25.64
CA LYS A 554 -0.94 6.34 26.91
C LYS A 554 0.47 5.83 27.18
N TYR A 555 0.75 4.56 26.87
CA TYR A 555 2.08 3.96 27.05
C TYR A 555 3.14 4.53 26.10
N ILE A 556 2.76 4.85 24.85
CA ILE A 556 3.67 5.46 23.87
C ILE A 556 3.99 6.91 24.28
N ASN A 557 2.98 7.69 24.66
CA ASN A 557 3.19 9.07 25.12
C ASN A 557 4.02 9.14 26.42
N ASP A 558 3.80 8.23 27.37
CA ASP A 558 4.56 8.17 28.63
C ASP A 558 6.03 7.72 28.42
N ALA A 559 6.32 6.98 27.35
CA ALA A 559 7.68 6.58 26.98
C ALA A 559 8.46 7.74 26.32
N GLU A 560 7.81 8.50 25.44
CA GLU A 560 8.41 9.67 24.77
C GLU A 560 8.69 10.82 25.75
N GLU A 561 7.80 11.08 26.72
CA GLU A 561 8.05 12.08 27.77
C GLU A 561 9.20 11.69 28.71
N LYS A 562 9.39 10.39 28.97
CA LYS A 562 10.51 9.89 29.79
C LYS A 562 11.85 10.02 29.07
N GLU A 563 11.91 9.82 27.76
CA GLU A 563 13.13 10.05 26.97
C GLU A 563 13.49 11.53 26.85
N GLU A 564 12.49 12.43 26.69
CA GLU A 564 12.73 13.87 26.71
C GLU A 564 13.19 14.40 28.07
N SER A 565 12.64 13.87 29.17
CA SER A 565 13.01 14.27 30.52
C SER A 565 14.42 13.81 30.92
N ASN A 566 14.90 12.69 30.37
CA ASN A 566 16.25 12.18 30.59
C ASN A 566 17.31 12.89 29.72
N SER A 567 16.94 13.36 28.52
CA SER A 567 17.86 14.14 27.67
C SER A 567 18.09 15.56 28.20
N LYS A 568 17.10 16.16 28.88
CA LYS A 568 17.20 17.51 29.48
C LYS A 568 17.92 17.57 30.83
N LYS A 569 18.28 16.43 31.46
CA LYS A 569 18.97 16.38 32.77
C LYS A 569 20.51 16.33 32.73
N LYS A 570 21.16 16.30 31.56
CA LYS A 570 22.63 16.47 31.47
C LYS A 570 22.98 17.96 31.45
N LYS A 571 23.14 18.55 32.64
CA LYS A 571 23.68 19.91 32.84
C LYS A 571 25.19 19.99 32.53
N PRO A 572 25.69 21.19 32.17
CA PRO A 572 27.08 21.44 31.83
C PRO A 572 27.93 21.74 33.08
N GLY A 573 29.23 21.42 33.00
CA GLY A 573 30.24 22.05 33.84
C GLY A 573 31.22 21.08 34.50
N GLN A 574 32.42 20.96 33.92
CA GLN A 574 33.66 20.92 34.70
C GLN A 574 34.82 21.43 33.85
N GLN A 575 35.26 22.65 34.16
CA GLN A 575 36.62 23.13 33.92
C GLN A 575 37.58 22.29 34.76
N THR A 576 38.72 21.88 34.20
CA THR A 576 40.06 22.17 34.77
C THR A 576 41.20 21.66 33.85
N LEU A 577 42.10 22.60 33.51
CA LEU A 577 43.57 22.52 33.51
C LEU A 577 44.25 21.20 33.05
N ILE A 578 44.90 21.20 31.87
CA ILE A 578 46.30 21.55 31.58
C ILE A 578 46.45 21.61 30.05
#